data_AF-A0A6M4FTV9-F1
#
_entry.id   AF-A0A6M4FTV9-F1
#
_cell.length_a   1.000
_cell.length_b   1.000
_cell.length_c   1.000
_cell.angle_alpha   90.00
_cell.angle_beta   90.00
_cell.angle_gamma   90.00
#
_symmetry.space_group_name_H-M   'P 1'
#
loop_
_entity.id
_entity.type
_entity.pdbx_description
1 polymer ?
#
loop_
_entity_poly.entity_id
_entity_poly.type
_entity_poly.pdbx_seq_one_letter_code
_entity_poly.pdbx_strand_id
1 'polypeptide(L)'
;MDTPAAIRHPLIHQQRFLITEMIFQLGQIPTPIRIRCYREVGSERVTCEQSHYLQTPLQDEPSFESSDDHSGVDEALATITGEMAAQYQQAEQAGHRPSDDWLLPSRDFD
;
A
#
# COMPACT_ATOMS: atom_id res chain seq x y z
N MET A 1 17.05 -7.28 12.29
CA MET A 1 17.59 -8.42 11.51
C MET A 1 18.89 -7.93 10.92
N ASP A 2 20.01 -8.59 11.20
CA ASP A 2 21.32 -8.13 10.71
C ASP A 2 21.43 -8.29 9.19
N THR A 3 21.98 -7.30 8.51
CA THR A 3 22.26 -7.36 7.07
C THR A 3 23.20 -8.53 6.79
N PRO A 4 22.86 -9.48 5.90
CA PRO A 4 23.79 -10.54 5.50
C PRO A 4 25.10 -9.95 4.97
N ALA A 5 26.25 -10.47 5.39
CA ALA A 5 27.56 -9.96 4.95
C ALA A 5 27.72 -10.00 3.41
N ALA A 6 27.06 -10.96 2.75
CA ALA A 6 27.08 -11.14 1.30
C ALA A 6 26.52 -9.96 0.50
N ILE A 7 25.69 -9.10 1.10
CA ILE A 7 25.07 -7.94 0.43
C ILE A 7 25.57 -6.59 0.97
N ARG A 8 26.60 -6.60 1.83
CA ARG A 8 27.25 -5.39 2.34
C ARG A 8 28.29 -4.89 1.34
N HIS A 9 27.85 -4.22 0.29
CA HIS A 9 28.71 -3.57 -0.70
C HIS A 9 28.46 -2.06 -0.71
N PRO A 10 29.50 -1.18 -0.75
CA PRO A 10 29.32 0.27 -0.64
C PRO A 10 28.47 0.92 -1.72
N LEU A 11 28.35 0.28 -2.89
CA LEU A 11 27.51 0.75 -4.01
C LEU A 11 26.06 0.24 -3.94
N ILE A 12 25.70 -0.60 -2.96
CA ILE A 12 24.34 -1.12 -2.80
C ILE A 12 23.63 -0.30 -1.72
N HIS A 13 22.63 0.48 -2.14
CA HIS A 13 21.82 1.34 -1.28
C HIS A 13 20.36 0.87 -1.24
N GLN A 14 19.56 1.43 -0.32
CA GLN A 14 18.11 1.18 -0.21
C GLN A 14 17.73 -0.30 -0.08
N GLN A 15 18.54 -1.07 0.64
CA GLN A 15 18.26 -2.49 0.88
C GLN A 15 17.05 -2.62 1.80
N ARG A 16 16.09 -3.44 1.37
CA ARG A 16 14.87 -3.73 2.13
C ARG A 16 14.50 -5.20 1.97
N PHE A 17 13.88 -5.75 3.00
CA PHE A 17 13.37 -7.13 2.99
C PHE A 17 11.86 -7.12 3.03
N LEU A 18 11.22 -7.88 2.14
CA LEU A 18 9.78 -8.11 2.19
C LEU A 18 9.44 -8.83 3.50
N ILE A 19 8.58 -8.23 4.31
CA ILE A 19 8.06 -8.81 5.55
C ILE A 19 6.83 -9.64 5.24
N THR A 20 5.90 -9.07 4.48
CA THR A 20 4.63 -9.71 4.13
C THR A 20 4.08 -9.13 2.82
N GLU A 21 3.27 -9.94 2.14
CA GLU A 21 2.40 -9.51 1.06
C GLU A 21 0.96 -9.89 1.41
N MET A 22 0.05 -8.93 1.28
CA MET A 22 -1.38 -9.12 1.45
C MET A 22 -2.08 -8.87 0.12
N ILE A 23 -3.05 -9.72 -0.21
CA ILE A 23 -3.89 -9.57 -1.40
C ILE A 23 -5.35 -9.60 -0.95
N PHE A 24 -6.13 -8.62 -1.39
CA PHE A 24 -7.55 -8.53 -1.07
C PHE A 24 -8.35 -7.92 -2.23
N GLN A 25 -9.68 -8.05 -2.17
CA GLN A 25 -10.60 -7.32 -3.04
C GLN A 25 -11.35 -6.29 -2.21
N LEU A 26 -11.56 -5.09 -2.76
CA LEU A 26 -12.26 -4.01 -2.08
C LEU A 26 -13.73 -3.98 -2.49
N GLY A 27 -14.60 -4.47 -1.60
CA GLY A 27 -16.04 -4.49 -1.83
C GLY A 27 -16.42 -5.26 -3.10
N GLN A 28 -17.11 -4.60 -4.03
CA GLN A 28 -17.56 -5.17 -5.31
C GLN A 28 -16.60 -4.91 -6.48
N ILE A 29 -15.42 -4.31 -6.25
CA ILE A 29 -14.43 -4.08 -7.31
C ILE A 29 -13.73 -5.41 -7.64
N PRO A 30 -13.81 -5.91 -8.89
CA PRO A 30 -13.27 -7.23 -9.24
C PRO A 30 -11.75 -7.33 -9.13
N THR A 31 -11.02 -6.27 -9.46
CA THR A 31 -9.55 -6.29 -9.46
C THR A 31 -8.98 -6.41 -8.04
N PRO A 32 -8.13 -7.41 -7.76
CA PRO A 32 -7.49 -7.54 -6.46
C PRO A 32 -6.39 -6.50 -6.25
N ILE A 33 -6.34 -5.94 -5.04
CA ILE A 33 -5.31 -5.01 -4.58
C ILE A 33 -4.27 -5.82 -3.78
N ARG A 34 -3.00 -5.58 -4.08
CA ARG A 34 -1.85 -6.11 -3.34
C ARG A 34 -1.18 -5.02 -2.53
N ILE A 35 -0.75 -5.37 -1.32
CA ILE A 35 0.11 -4.54 -0.46
C ILE A 35 1.34 -5.36 -0.08
N ARG A 36 2.53 -4.81 -0.31
CA ARG A 36 3.81 -5.40 0.11
C ARG A 36 4.44 -4.51 1.17
N CYS A 37 4.71 -5.05 2.35
CA CYS A 37 5.37 -4.30 3.40
C CYS A 37 6.81 -4.78 3.58
N TYR A 38 7.73 -3.83 3.66
CA TYR A 38 9.16 -4.03 3.70
C TYR A 38 9.75 -3.50 5.00
N ARG A 39 10.83 -4.13 5.46
CA ARG A 39 11.69 -3.57 6.50
C ARG A 39 12.98 -3.07 5.86
N GLU A 40 13.34 -1.83 6.13
CA GLU A 40 14.64 -1.30 5.73
C GLU A 40 15.78 -1.93 6.55
N VAL A 41 16.92 -2.14 5.89
CA VAL A 41 18.10 -2.69 6.55
C VAL A 41 18.71 -1.66 7.49
N GLY A 42 18.87 -2.03 8.77
CA GLY A 42 19.44 -1.16 9.80
C GLY A 42 18.43 -0.18 10.41
N SER A 43 17.15 -0.29 10.05
CA SER A 43 16.04 0.50 10.57
C SER A 43 14.93 -0.41 11.08
N GLU A 44 14.14 0.08 12.03
CA GLU A 44 12.91 -0.58 12.47
C GLU A 44 11.69 -0.13 11.64
N ARG A 45 11.88 0.84 10.74
CA ARG A 45 10.81 1.38 9.90
C ARG A 45 10.24 0.32 8.95
N VAL A 46 8.92 0.38 8.82
CA VAL A 46 8.16 -0.40 7.85
C VAL A 46 7.66 0.56 6.78
N THR A 47 7.94 0.22 5.52
CA THR A 47 7.38 0.90 4.35
C THR A 47 6.47 -0.07 3.61
N CYS A 48 5.38 0.40 3.00
CA CYS A 48 4.45 -0.45 2.28
C CYS A 48 4.17 0.10 0.87
N GLU A 49 4.18 -0.79 -0.10
CA GLU A 49 3.85 -0.49 -1.50
C GLU A 49 2.50 -1.09 -1.84
N GLN A 50 1.69 -0.37 -2.61
CA GLN A 50 0.35 -0.77 -2.99
C GLN A 50 0.27 -0.90 -4.51
N SER A 51 -0.37 -1.95 -5.01
CA SER A 51 -0.56 -2.14 -6.46
C SER A 51 -1.48 -1.11 -7.09
N HIS A 52 -2.46 -0.63 -6.33
CA HIS A 52 -3.47 0.31 -6.78
C HIS A 52 -3.79 1.25 -5.63
N TYR A 53 -3.97 2.54 -5.95
CA TYR A 53 -4.56 3.53 -5.06
C TYR A 53 -6.05 3.64 -5.37
N LEU A 54 -6.86 3.93 -4.35
CA LEU A 54 -8.27 4.19 -4.56
C LEU A 54 -8.47 5.66 -4.95
N GLN A 55 -9.17 5.87 -6.06
CA GLN A 55 -9.59 7.18 -6.56
C GLN A 55 -11.07 7.09 -6.95
N THR A 56 -11.93 7.40 -5.99
CA THR A 56 -13.38 7.42 -6.22
C THR A 56 -13.80 8.66 -7.01
N PRO A 57 -15.02 8.70 -7.59
CA PRO A 57 -15.53 9.88 -8.27
C PRO A 57 -15.71 11.12 -7.38
N LEU A 58 -15.60 10.96 -6.05
CA LEU A 58 -15.65 12.08 -5.09
C LEU A 58 -14.28 12.77 -4.92
N GLN A 59 -13.23 12.24 -5.53
CA GLN A 59 -11.86 12.70 -5.37
C GLN A 59 -11.29 13.15 -6.73
N ASP A 60 -10.69 14.34 -6.76
CA ASP A 60 -9.99 14.83 -7.95
C ASP A 60 -8.65 14.09 -8.16
N GLU A 61 -8.02 13.65 -7.06
CA GLU A 61 -6.76 12.91 -7.03
C GLU A 61 -6.85 11.71 -6.07
N PRO A 62 -6.08 10.62 -6.29
CA PRO A 62 -6.04 9.49 -5.37
C PRO A 62 -5.53 9.93 -4.00
N SER A 63 -6.02 9.26 -2.95
CA SER A 63 -5.38 9.38 -1.65
C SER A 63 -4.08 8.58 -1.66
N PHE A 64 -2.95 9.28 -1.71
CA PHE A 64 -1.66 8.69 -1.43
C PHE A 64 -1.44 8.79 0.08
N GLU A 65 -1.45 7.67 0.81
CA GLU A 65 -0.86 7.69 2.15
C GLU A 65 0.60 8.15 2.02
N SER A 66 0.92 9.29 2.64
CA SER A 66 2.22 9.94 2.54
C SER A 66 3.21 9.56 3.65
N SER A 67 2.92 8.50 4.41
CA SER A 67 3.62 8.22 5.66
C SER A 67 4.30 6.85 5.64
N ASP A 68 5.49 6.81 5.04
CA ASP A 68 6.48 5.72 5.13
C ASP A 68 7.06 5.53 6.56
N ASP A 69 6.24 5.69 7.60
CA ASP A 69 6.69 5.71 9.00
C ASP A 69 5.69 5.08 9.96
N HIS A 70 5.14 3.91 9.60
CA HIS A 70 4.33 3.13 10.51
C HIS A 70 5.22 2.41 11.54
N SER A 71 4.74 2.31 12.79
CA SER A 71 5.47 1.62 13.86
C SER A 71 5.53 0.09 13.67
N GLY A 72 4.69 -0.45 12.79
CA GLY A 72 4.68 -1.87 12.43
C GLY A 72 3.75 -2.22 11.27
N VAL A 73 3.83 -3.48 10.83
CA VAL A 73 3.06 -4.03 9.70
C VAL A 73 1.55 -3.95 9.95
N ASP A 74 1.08 -4.31 11.14
CA ASP A 74 -0.34 -4.34 11.46
C ASP A 74 -0.95 -2.94 11.41
N GLU A 75 -0.24 -1.94 11.94
CA GLU A 75 -0.66 -0.54 11.88
C GLU A 75 -0.71 -0.05 10.43
N ALA A 76 0.34 -0.33 9.63
CA ALA A 76 0.38 0.05 8.23
C ALA A 76 -0.78 -0.53 7.42
N LEU A 77 -1.03 -1.84 7.57
CA LEU A 77 -2.13 -2.50 6.87
C LEU A 77 -3.49 -1.98 7.34
N ALA A 78 -3.67 -1.74 8.65
CA ALA A 78 -4.91 -1.21 9.19
C ALA A 78 -5.20 0.21 8.67
N THR A 79 -4.19 1.07 8.58
CA THR A 79 -4.37 2.43 8.04
C THR A 79 -4.71 2.39 6.55
N ILE A 80 -3.90 1.74 5.72
CA ILE A 80 -4.12 1.65 4.27
C ILE A 80 -5.51 1.07 3.97
N THR A 81 -5.85 -0.07 4.56
CA THR A 81 -7.14 -0.74 4.28
C THR A 81 -8.32 0.01 4.88
N GLY A 82 -8.13 0.66 6.03
CA GLY A 82 -9.14 1.49 6.67
C GLY A 82 -9.50 2.71 5.83
N GLU A 83 -8.50 3.41 5.29
CA GLU A 83 -8.72 4.55 4.39
C GLU A 83 -9.43 4.14 3.10
N MET A 84 -8.99 3.05 2.46
CA MET A 84 -9.64 2.51 1.27
C MET A 84 -11.10 2.15 1.54
N ALA A 85 -11.38 1.47 2.66
CA ALA A 85 -12.74 1.09 3.02
C ALA A 85 -13.63 2.31 3.30
N ALA A 86 -13.11 3.33 4.00
CA ALA A 86 -13.85 4.55 4.30
C ALA A 86 -14.22 5.32 3.03
N GLN A 87 -13.27 5.52 2.12
CA GLN A 87 -13.47 6.22 0.84
C GLN A 87 -14.44 5.47 -0.07
N TYR A 88 -14.29 4.14 -0.16
CA TYR A 88 -15.22 3.28 -0.89
C TYR A 88 -16.65 3.46 -0.38
N GLN A 89 -16.84 3.36 0.94
CA GLN A 89 -18.16 3.46 1.56
C GLN A 89 -18.77 4.85 1.34
N GLN A 90 -17.97 5.91 1.41
CA GLN A 90 -18.44 7.26 1.15
C GLN A 90 -18.94 7.44 -0.29
N ALA A 91 -18.21 6.92 -1.28
CA ALA A 91 -18.61 6.99 -2.68
C ALA A 91 -19.88 6.17 -2.97
N GLU A 92 -19.99 4.99 -2.38
CA GLU A 92 -21.20 4.16 -2.48
C GLU A 92 -22.42 4.85 -1.85
N GLN A 93 -22.25 5.47 -0.68
CA GLN A 93 -23.31 6.24 0.00
C GLN A 93 -23.74 7.48 -0.81
N ALA A 94 -22.84 8.06 -1.60
CA ALA A 94 -23.14 9.15 -2.53
C ALA A 94 -23.83 8.66 -3.83
N GLY A 95 -24.06 7.35 -3.97
CA GLY A 95 -24.77 6.75 -5.10
C GLY A 95 -23.87 6.35 -6.28
N HIS A 96 -22.55 6.42 -6.12
CA HIS A 96 -21.62 5.93 -7.14
C HIS A 96 -21.52 4.41 -7.09
N ARG A 97 -21.36 3.78 -8.26
CA ARG A 97 -21.20 2.34 -8.36
C ARG A 97 -19.71 1.98 -8.39
N PRO A 98 -19.25 1.08 -7.50
CA PRO A 98 -17.88 0.58 -7.53
C PRO A 98 -17.54 -0.07 -8.87
N SER A 99 -16.39 0.27 -9.43
CA SER A 99 -15.83 -0.37 -10.63
C SER A 99 -14.31 -0.34 -10.58
N ASP A 100 -13.67 -1.07 -11.50
CA ASP A 100 -12.21 -1.06 -11.66
C ASP A 100 -11.66 0.34 -12.01
N ASP A 101 -12.49 1.24 -12.54
CA ASP A 101 -12.09 2.64 -12.84
C ASP A 101 -11.75 3.43 -11.57
N TRP A 102 -12.12 2.94 -10.38
CA TRP A 102 -11.75 3.56 -9.11
C TRP A 102 -10.32 3.18 -8.68
N LEU A 103 -9.67 2.23 -9.36
CA LEU A 103 -8.34 1.79 -9.03
C LEU A 103 -7.33 2.44 -9.96
N LEU A 104 -6.51 3.34 -9.41
CA LEU A 104 -5.37 3.88 -10.12
C LEU A 104 -4.15 2.96 -9.90
N PRO A 105 -3.59 2.31 -10.94
CA PRO A 105 -2.40 1.49 -10.78
C PRO A 105 -1.21 2.32 -10.28
N SER A 106 -0.49 1.79 -9.30
CA SER A 106 0.78 2.36 -8.88
C SER A 106 1.85 2.08 -9.92
N ARG A 107 2.62 3.12 -10.29
CA ARG A 107 3.73 2.98 -11.24
C ARG A 107 4.91 2.21 -10.67
N ASP A 108 5.04 2.21 -9.34
CA ASP A 108 6.19 1.66 -8.63
C ASP A 108 5.93 0.22 -8.16
N PHE A 109 4.77 -0.36 -8.54
CA PHE A 109 4.39 -1.71 -8.17
C PHE A 109 4.51 -2.67 -9.37
N ASP A 110 5.72 -3.23 -9.53
CA ASP A 110 6.04 -4.28 -10.52
C ASP A 110 5.92 -5.71 -9.95
#